data_AF-A0A9W6XLS2-F1
#
_entry.id   AF-A0A9W6XLS2-F1
#
_cell.length_a   1.000
_cell.length_b   1.000
_cell.length_c   1.000
_cell.angle_alpha   90.00
_cell.angle_beta   90.00
_cell.angle_gamma   90.00
#
_symmetry.space_group_name_H-M   'P 1'
#
loop_
_entity.id
_entity.type
_entity.pdbx_description
1 polymer ?
#
loop_
_entity_poly.entity_id
_entity_poly.type
_entity_poly.pdbx_seq_one_letter_code
_entity_poly.pdbx_strand_id
1 'polypeptide(L)'
;MAQAVLASELQVVEAATAVRRIQKLADYGLRYVDNTTEWQSVWSQLARRSQLSLPEFVRKVQGESSTDSRPNKALNPSTYSFLLQGYPRCAFMMRIATEGLRVRWLQQRPNQTQRPRKHRSTVMCGNRVASRIAEGEAAGTYLVVDAELFDHWDVHVSPFGAVPKGDDVAAAIRLIHDLSHPFPECRNEFTAKSSLPPVQYEHIAALVRRIDLLRARFPTVEILMLKGDVNGVFRHMRHHTNDVGWMCGKLPQLHAEVVDLSAPFGWPVSPAIYGIFGRVISFLVGERAQRAWQPT
;
A
#
# COMPACT_ATOMS: atom_id res chain seq x y z
N MET A 1 -1.34 5.90 -24.42
CA MET A 1 -0.26 6.74 -23.87
C MET A 1 -0.29 6.88 -22.35
N ALA A 2 -1.38 7.32 -21.69
CA ALA A 2 -1.38 7.54 -20.22
C ALA A 2 -1.10 6.27 -19.37
N GLN A 3 -1.65 5.11 -19.73
CA GLN A 3 -1.34 3.84 -19.07
C GLN A 3 0.10 3.38 -19.30
N ALA A 4 0.66 3.63 -20.49
CA ALA A 4 2.05 3.30 -20.81
C ALA A 4 3.04 4.19 -20.03
N VAL A 5 2.70 5.48 -19.87
CA VAL A 5 3.47 6.42 -19.04
C VAL A 5 3.43 6.00 -17.57
N LEU A 6 2.25 5.73 -17.00
CA LEU A 6 2.11 5.23 -15.62
C LEU A 6 2.85 3.90 -15.39
N ALA A 7 2.77 2.95 -16.33
CA ALA A 7 3.47 1.67 -16.23
C ALA A 7 4.99 1.82 -16.34
N SER A 8 5.48 2.71 -17.21
CA SER A 8 6.90 3.02 -17.32
C SER A 8 7.42 3.76 -16.09
N GLU A 9 6.64 4.68 -15.51
CA GLU A 9 6.97 5.37 -14.26
C GLU A 9 6.97 4.38 -13.08
N LEU A 10 6.07 3.40 -13.05
CA LEU A 10 6.02 2.35 -12.03
C LEU A 10 7.27 1.45 -12.05
N GLN A 11 7.72 1.02 -13.24
CA GLN A 11 8.97 0.24 -13.37
C GLN A 11 10.21 1.06 -13.00
N VAL A 12 10.25 2.33 -13.40
CA VAL A 12 11.33 3.26 -13.02
C VAL A 12 11.33 3.50 -11.50
N VAL A 13 10.16 3.59 -10.87
CA VAL A 13 10.01 3.73 -9.41
C VAL A 13 10.45 2.47 -8.67
N GLU A 14 10.11 1.27 -9.14
CA GLU A 14 10.55 0.00 -8.53
C GLU A 14 12.08 -0.15 -8.62
N ALA A 15 12.68 0.09 -9.79
CA ALA A 15 14.13 0.07 -9.98
C ALA A 15 14.85 1.16 -9.15
N ALA A 16 14.31 2.38 -9.11
CA ALA A 16 14.85 3.46 -8.29
C ALA A 16 14.71 3.20 -6.79
N THR A 17 13.69 2.44 -6.36
CA THR A 17 13.50 2.03 -4.96
C THR A 17 14.58 1.04 -4.54
N ALA A 18 14.92 0.06 -5.39
CA ALA A 18 16.00 -0.88 -5.15
C ALA A 18 17.38 -0.19 -5.09
N VAL A 19 17.68 0.69 -6.06
CA VAL A 19 18.94 1.45 -6.11
C VAL A 19 19.09 2.38 -4.91
N ARG A 20 18.03 3.12 -4.52
CA ARG A 20 18.06 4.00 -3.33
C ARG A 20 18.26 3.22 -2.03
N ARG A 21 17.72 2.01 -1.92
CA ARG A 21 17.92 1.13 -0.76
C ARG A 21 19.37 0.70 -0.64
N ILE A 22 19.99 0.27 -1.75
CA ILE A 22 21.41 -0.12 -1.78
C ILE A 22 22.31 1.08 -1.45
N GLN A 23 22.03 2.26 -2.01
CA GLN A 23 22.79 3.49 -1.73
C GLN A 23 22.75 3.85 -0.24
N LYS A 24 21.58 3.72 0.40
CA LYS A 24 21.41 4.03 1.84
C LYS A 24 22.16 3.08 2.76
N LEU A 25 22.40 1.83 2.36
CA LEU A 25 23.19 0.91 3.17
C LEU A 25 24.64 1.37 3.30
N ALA A 26 25.19 1.98 2.24
CA ALA A 26 26.54 2.54 2.23
C ALA A 26 26.69 3.68 3.24
N ASP A 27 25.66 4.52 3.44
CA ASP A 27 25.64 5.61 4.43
C ASP A 27 25.81 5.10 5.88
N TYR A 28 25.52 3.82 6.12
CA TYR A 28 25.67 3.16 7.43
C TYR A 28 26.80 2.11 7.46
N GLY A 29 27.68 2.12 6.46
CA GLY A 29 28.80 1.17 6.36
C GLY A 29 28.37 -0.28 6.12
N LEU A 30 27.14 -0.51 5.67
CA LEU A 30 26.62 -1.83 5.33
C LEU A 30 26.76 -2.05 3.82
N ARG A 31 27.31 -3.20 3.43
CA ARG A 31 27.37 -3.62 2.03
C ARG A 31 26.28 -4.63 1.76
N TYR A 32 25.39 -4.33 0.83
CA TYR A 32 24.54 -5.35 0.23
C TYR A 32 25.42 -6.19 -0.70
N VAL A 33 25.63 -7.46 -0.36
CA VAL A 33 26.34 -8.42 -1.22
C VAL A 33 25.28 -9.31 -1.83
N ASP A 34 25.18 -9.27 -3.16
CA ASP A 34 24.13 -9.88 -3.97
C ASP A 34 23.94 -11.40 -3.70
N ASN A 35 22.74 -11.91 -3.97
CA ASN A 35 22.25 -13.30 -3.88
C ASN A 35 22.48 -14.13 -2.59
N THR A 36 23.29 -13.68 -1.63
CA THR A 36 23.53 -14.38 -0.36
C THR A 36 23.09 -13.59 0.88
N THR A 37 22.79 -12.30 0.73
CA THR A 37 22.40 -11.43 1.85
C THR A 37 20.88 -11.27 1.89
N GLU A 38 20.23 -11.87 2.88
CA GLU A 38 18.80 -11.67 3.14
C GLU A 38 18.54 -10.23 3.64
N TRP A 39 17.61 -9.52 3.00
CA TRP A 39 17.21 -8.16 3.37
C TRP A 39 16.80 -8.06 4.85
N GLN A 40 16.15 -9.10 5.37
CA GLN A 40 15.88 -9.27 6.80
C GLN A 40 17.13 -9.02 7.64
N SER A 41 18.23 -9.75 7.40
CA SER A 41 19.46 -9.62 8.20
C SER A 41 20.03 -8.20 8.16
N VAL A 42 19.99 -7.57 6.98
CA VAL A 42 20.49 -6.21 6.79
C VAL A 42 19.65 -5.20 7.58
N TRP A 43 18.32 -5.27 7.44
CA TRP A 43 17.42 -4.38 8.17
C TRP A 43 17.51 -4.60 9.67
N SER A 44 17.62 -5.85 10.11
CA SER A 44 17.74 -6.19 11.52
C SER A 44 19.05 -5.67 12.12
N GLN A 45 20.18 -5.81 11.41
CA GLN A 45 21.46 -5.25 11.86
C GLN A 45 21.41 -3.72 11.94
N LEU A 46 20.82 -3.06 10.94
CA LEU A 46 20.67 -1.61 10.93
C LEU A 46 19.77 -1.15 12.08
N ALA A 47 18.65 -1.82 12.32
CA ALA A 47 17.73 -1.53 13.42
C ALA A 47 18.46 -1.62 14.78
N ARG A 48 19.16 -2.74 15.04
CA ARG A 48 19.94 -2.94 16.27
C ARG A 48 21.03 -1.88 16.46
N ARG A 49 21.74 -1.48 15.40
CA ARG A 49 22.80 -0.47 15.50
C ARG A 49 22.26 0.94 15.70
N SER A 50 21.15 1.26 15.04
CA SER A 50 20.58 2.61 15.06
C SER A 50 19.82 2.91 16.34
N GLN A 51 19.28 1.90 17.03
CA GLN A 51 18.46 2.03 18.25
C GLN A 51 17.29 3.03 18.07
N LEU A 52 16.81 3.16 16.83
CA LEU A 52 15.71 4.06 16.50
C LEU A 52 14.36 3.45 16.88
N SER A 53 13.41 4.31 17.22
CA SER A 53 12.01 3.89 17.28
C SER A 53 11.53 3.41 15.91
N LEU A 54 10.53 2.51 15.86
CA LEU A 54 10.00 2.00 14.60
C LEU A 54 9.62 3.11 13.60
N PRO A 55 8.91 4.19 13.99
CA PRO A 55 8.62 5.29 13.07
C PRO A 55 9.88 5.93 12.47
N GLU A 56 10.88 6.24 13.30
CA GLU A 56 12.14 6.85 12.86
C GLU A 56 12.94 5.91 11.94
N PHE A 57 12.97 4.63 12.28
CA PHE A 57 13.61 3.61 11.45
C PHE A 57 12.93 3.49 10.08
N VAL A 58 11.59 3.44 10.05
CA VAL A 58 10.83 3.39 8.80
C VAL A 58 11.05 4.64 7.94
N ARG A 59 11.16 5.84 8.53
CA ARG A 59 11.53 7.06 7.78
C ARG A 59 12.85 6.86 7.03
N LYS A 60 13.84 6.25 7.68
CA LYS A 60 15.12 5.91 7.03
C LYS A 60 14.92 4.89 5.92
N VAL A 61 14.18 3.80 6.15
CA VAL A 61 13.88 2.78 5.13
C VAL A 61 13.16 3.37 3.91
N GLN A 62 12.24 4.32 4.12
CA GLN A 62 11.42 4.93 3.08
C GLN A 62 12.11 6.06 2.29
N GLY A 63 13.37 6.40 2.62
CA GLY A 63 14.04 7.47 1.89
C GLY A 63 13.78 8.87 2.44
N GLU A 64 13.17 9.02 3.61
CA GLU A 64 12.89 10.34 4.17
C GLU A 64 14.17 11.03 4.65
N SER A 65 14.19 12.35 4.46
CA SER A 65 15.32 13.25 4.75
C SER A 65 14.78 14.63 5.11
N SER A 66 15.65 15.54 5.54
CA SER A 66 15.30 16.94 5.79
C SER A 66 14.85 17.67 4.52
N THR A 67 15.34 17.27 3.34
CA THR A 67 14.99 17.89 2.06
C THR A 67 13.76 17.27 1.41
N ASP A 68 13.46 16.01 1.71
CA ASP A 68 12.26 15.31 1.23
C ASP A 68 11.77 14.34 2.30
N SER A 69 10.76 14.77 3.05
CA SER A 69 10.11 14.01 4.12
C SER A 69 9.00 13.09 3.65
N ARG A 70 8.76 12.97 2.33
CA ARG A 70 7.61 12.20 1.83
C ARG A 70 7.85 10.70 1.97
N PRO A 71 6.91 9.91 2.47
CA PRO A 71 7.06 8.44 2.48
C PRO A 71 6.90 7.87 1.05
N ASN A 72 6.06 8.52 0.23
CA ASN A 72 5.77 8.12 -1.14
C ASN A 72 6.60 8.93 -2.14
N LYS A 73 7.82 8.50 -2.45
CA LYS A 73 8.72 9.25 -3.36
C LYS A 73 8.21 9.39 -4.79
N ALA A 74 7.33 8.49 -5.22
CA ALA A 74 6.70 8.54 -6.54
C ALA A 74 5.56 9.57 -6.63
N LEU A 75 4.94 9.95 -5.51
CA LEU A 75 3.80 10.86 -5.52
C LEU A 75 4.29 12.29 -5.38
N ASN A 76 4.01 13.14 -6.37
CA ASN A 76 4.42 14.55 -6.39
C ASN A 76 3.23 15.48 -6.06
N PRO A 77 3.24 16.14 -4.88
CA PRO A 77 2.18 17.08 -4.50
C PRO A 77 2.00 18.24 -5.48
N SER A 78 3.08 18.74 -6.09
CA SER A 78 3.04 19.84 -7.06
C SER A 78 2.41 19.41 -8.38
N THR A 79 2.65 18.17 -8.80
CA THR A 79 1.96 17.59 -9.95
C THR A 79 0.46 17.43 -9.66
N TYR A 80 0.11 17.02 -8.44
CA TYR A 80 -1.30 16.92 -8.02
C TYR A 80 -2.01 18.26 -7.95
N SER A 81 -1.37 19.32 -7.44
CA SER A 81 -1.99 20.65 -7.38
C SER A 81 -2.37 21.18 -8.76
N PHE A 82 -1.54 20.88 -9.78
CA PHE A 82 -1.81 21.25 -11.16
C PHE A 82 -2.84 20.32 -11.83
N LEU A 83 -2.63 19.01 -11.79
CA LEU A 83 -3.46 18.05 -12.52
C LEU A 83 -4.86 17.87 -11.92
N LEU A 84 -5.02 18.11 -10.62
CA LEU A 84 -6.28 17.93 -9.90
C LEU A 84 -6.95 19.26 -9.57
N GLN A 85 -6.62 20.32 -10.31
CA GLN A 85 -7.32 21.59 -10.19
C GLN A 85 -8.82 21.37 -10.44
N GLY A 86 -9.67 21.89 -9.53
CA GLY A 86 -11.12 21.69 -9.59
C GLY A 86 -11.62 20.34 -9.05
N TYR A 87 -10.74 19.37 -8.77
CA TYR A 87 -11.16 18.11 -8.15
C TYR A 87 -11.42 18.31 -6.65
N PRO A 88 -12.63 17.96 -6.13
CA PRO A 88 -13.02 18.27 -4.75
C PRO A 88 -12.10 17.70 -3.65
N ARG A 89 -11.31 16.67 -3.96
CA ARG A 89 -10.41 15.99 -3.00
C ARG A 89 -8.93 16.18 -3.31
N CYS A 90 -8.55 17.21 -4.08
CA CYS A 90 -7.15 17.51 -4.38
C CYS A 90 -6.29 17.66 -3.12
N ALA A 91 -6.76 18.43 -2.12
CA ALA A 91 -6.05 18.61 -0.85
C ALA A 91 -5.80 17.28 -0.11
N PHE A 92 -6.77 16.37 -0.15
CA PHE A 92 -6.62 15.03 0.45
C PHE A 92 -5.52 14.22 -0.25
N MET A 93 -5.45 14.27 -1.59
CA MET A 93 -4.42 13.59 -2.38
C MET A 93 -3.02 14.16 -2.13
N MET A 94 -2.91 15.50 -2.05
CA MET A 94 -1.65 16.17 -1.72
C MET A 94 -1.15 15.77 -0.33
N ARG A 95 -2.05 15.66 0.66
CA ARG A 95 -1.69 15.19 2.00
C ARG A 95 -1.17 13.75 1.99
N ILE A 96 -1.82 12.82 1.29
CA ILE A 96 -1.31 11.44 1.16
C ILE A 96 0.07 11.42 0.47
N ALA A 97 0.28 12.24 -0.55
CA ALA A 97 1.57 12.34 -1.22
C ALA A 97 2.67 12.92 -0.31
N THR A 98 2.29 13.81 0.61
CA THR A 98 3.23 14.52 1.49
C THR A 98 3.55 13.75 2.76
N GLU A 99 2.54 13.19 3.40
CA GLU A 99 2.61 12.63 4.75
C GLU A 99 2.41 11.10 4.79
N GLY A 100 1.94 10.52 3.68
CA GLY A 100 1.48 9.13 3.66
C GLY A 100 0.03 8.96 4.11
N LEU A 101 -0.43 7.72 4.09
CA LEU A 101 -1.77 7.34 4.51
C LEU A 101 -1.85 7.35 6.03
N ARG A 102 -2.57 8.35 6.55
CA ARG A 102 -2.86 8.51 7.97
C ARG A 102 -4.34 8.34 8.24
N VAL A 103 -4.69 7.58 9.27
CA VAL A 103 -6.06 7.43 9.73
C VAL A 103 -6.21 7.93 11.17
N ARG A 104 -7.45 8.14 11.60
CA ARG A 104 -7.73 8.32 13.02
C ARG A 104 -7.95 6.94 13.64
N TRP A 105 -7.18 6.65 14.67
CA TRP A 105 -7.40 5.52 15.56
C TRP A 105 -8.35 5.94 16.69
N LEU A 106 -9.27 5.05 17.06
CA LEU A 106 -10.26 5.29 18.11
C LEU A 106 -9.66 5.16 19.52
N GLN A 107 -8.47 4.56 19.61
CA GLN A 107 -7.72 4.42 20.85
C GLN A 107 -6.21 4.41 20.56
N GLN A 108 -5.42 4.48 21.63
CA GLN A 108 -3.99 4.23 21.57
C GLN A 108 -3.71 2.74 21.28
N ARG A 109 -2.48 2.47 20.84
CA ARG A 109 -2.05 1.10 20.57
C ARG A 109 -2.06 0.29 21.87
N PRO A 110 -2.81 -0.81 21.95
CA PRO A 110 -2.83 -1.62 23.16
C PRO A 110 -1.50 -2.38 23.27
N ASN A 111 -1.03 -2.56 24.50
CA ASN A 111 0.12 -3.41 24.78
C ASN A 111 -0.31 -4.88 24.66
N GLN A 112 0.09 -5.54 23.58
CA GLN A 112 -0.18 -6.96 23.39
C GLN A 112 0.75 -7.82 24.24
N THR A 113 0.32 -8.16 25.45
CA THR A 113 1.03 -9.11 26.34
C THR A 113 1.14 -10.50 25.74
N GLN A 114 0.13 -10.94 24.98
CA GLN A 114 0.18 -12.17 24.20
C GLN A 114 -0.07 -11.87 22.72
N ARG A 115 0.93 -12.16 21.89
CA ARG A 115 0.80 -12.02 20.44
C ARG A 115 -0.11 -13.13 19.87
N PRO A 116 -0.93 -12.84 18.85
CA PRO A 116 -1.89 -13.80 18.30
C PRO A 116 -1.22 -15.02 17.68
N ARG A 117 -1.94 -16.14 17.69
CA ARG A 117 -1.51 -17.38 17.01
C ARG A 117 -1.55 -17.18 15.50
N LYS A 118 -0.69 -17.92 14.79
CA LYS A 118 -0.71 -17.98 13.32
C LYS A 118 -2.06 -18.50 12.81
N HIS A 119 -2.53 -17.95 11.70
CA HIS A 119 -3.74 -18.44 11.04
C HIS A 119 -3.48 -19.86 10.47
N ARG A 120 -4.47 -20.75 10.54
CA ARG A 120 -4.35 -22.15 10.09
C ARG A 120 -3.91 -22.25 8.62
N SER A 121 -4.43 -21.36 7.76
CA SER A 121 -4.05 -21.32 6.34
C SER A 121 -2.56 -21.06 6.11
N THR A 122 -1.93 -20.28 6.99
CA THR A 122 -0.50 -19.94 6.89
C THR A 122 0.38 -21.11 7.29
N VAL A 123 -0.13 -22.02 8.12
CA VAL A 123 0.54 -23.31 8.38
C VAL A 123 0.51 -24.17 7.12
N MET A 124 -0.66 -24.28 6.48
CA MET A 124 -0.83 -25.11 5.27
C MET A 124 -0.05 -24.57 4.06
N CYS A 125 0.07 -23.24 3.95
CA CYS A 125 0.70 -22.56 2.80
C CYS A 125 2.08 -21.98 3.13
N GLY A 126 2.76 -22.45 4.18
CA GLY A 126 3.92 -21.78 4.81
C GLY A 126 4.96 -21.21 3.84
N ASN A 127 5.53 -22.04 2.95
CA ASN A 127 6.56 -21.59 1.99
C ASN A 127 6.03 -20.54 1.00
N ARG A 128 4.75 -20.63 0.62
CA ARG A 128 4.13 -19.65 -0.28
C ARG A 128 3.89 -18.31 0.41
N VAL A 129 3.56 -18.33 1.70
CA VAL A 129 3.42 -17.09 2.51
C VAL A 129 4.77 -16.39 2.62
N ALA A 130 5.84 -17.12 2.95
CA ALA A 130 7.19 -16.58 2.98
C ALA A 130 7.60 -16.00 1.63
N SER A 131 7.35 -16.72 0.53
CA SER A 131 7.63 -16.23 -0.83
C SER A 131 6.86 -14.94 -1.17
N ARG A 132 5.58 -14.83 -0.79
CA ARG A 132 4.79 -13.60 -1.02
C ARG A 132 5.28 -12.42 -0.19
N ILE A 133 5.72 -12.67 1.04
CA ILE A 133 6.31 -11.63 1.88
C ILE A 133 7.65 -11.19 1.30
N ALA A 134 8.49 -12.11 0.82
CA ALA A 134 9.74 -11.78 0.14
C ALA A 134 9.52 -10.97 -1.14
N GLU A 135 8.51 -11.32 -1.96
CA GLU A 135 8.10 -10.50 -3.12
C GLU A 135 7.72 -9.08 -2.69
N GLY A 136 6.95 -8.94 -1.61
CA GLY A 136 6.57 -7.62 -1.09
C GLY A 136 7.74 -6.87 -0.42
N GLU A 137 8.68 -7.56 0.21
CA GLU A 137 9.91 -6.96 0.72
C GLU A 137 10.77 -6.39 -0.42
N ALA A 138 10.92 -7.15 -1.51
CA ALA A 138 11.61 -6.71 -2.72
C ALA A 138 10.93 -5.48 -3.35
N ALA A 139 9.60 -5.46 -3.42
CA ALA A 139 8.81 -4.29 -3.85
C ALA A 139 8.77 -3.16 -2.80
N GLY A 140 9.33 -3.39 -1.62
CA GLY A 140 9.37 -2.49 -0.49
C GLY A 140 8.04 -2.24 0.21
N THR A 141 7.01 -3.05 -0.04
CA THR A 141 5.74 -3.05 0.70
C THR A 141 5.87 -3.63 2.09
N TYR A 142 6.81 -4.54 2.28
CA TYR A 142 7.15 -5.09 3.58
C TYR A 142 8.53 -4.63 4.03
N LEU A 143 8.66 -4.44 5.34
CA LEU A 143 9.91 -4.45 6.06
C LEU A 143 9.94 -5.74 6.88
N VAL A 144 10.88 -6.63 6.58
CA VAL A 144 11.06 -7.89 7.31
C VAL A 144 12.27 -7.73 8.21
N VAL A 145 12.12 -8.12 9.48
CA VAL A 145 13.16 -8.01 10.50
C VAL A 145 13.13 -9.22 11.44
N ASP A 146 14.18 -9.39 12.23
CA ASP A 146 14.30 -10.46 13.22
C ASP A 146 13.29 -10.26 14.35
N ALA A 147 12.71 -11.36 14.84
CA ALA A 147 11.53 -11.28 15.69
C ALA A 147 11.71 -10.52 17.02
N GLU A 148 12.92 -10.54 17.57
CA GLU A 148 13.29 -9.83 18.81
C GLU A 148 13.21 -8.30 18.70
N LEU A 149 13.23 -7.73 17.48
CA LEU A 149 13.13 -6.27 17.31
C LEU A 149 11.75 -5.75 17.69
N PHE A 150 10.72 -6.58 17.56
CA PHE A 150 9.37 -6.23 18.01
C PHE A 150 9.23 -6.21 19.53
N ASP A 151 10.21 -6.70 20.29
CA ASP A 151 10.21 -6.57 21.75
C ASP A 151 10.66 -5.15 22.19
N HIS A 152 11.32 -4.42 21.30
CA HIS A 152 11.88 -3.09 21.55
C HIS A 152 11.06 -1.98 20.87
N TRP A 153 10.15 -2.35 19.98
CA TRP A 153 9.28 -1.42 19.27
C TRP A 153 7.85 -1.50 19.79
N ASP A 154 7.20 -0.34 19.86
CA ASP A 154 5.76 -0.26 20.08
C ASP A 154 5.03 -0.76 18.82
N VAL A 155 4.44 -1.96 18.88
CA VAL A 155 3.82 -2.66 17.75
C VAL A 155 2.53 -3.38 18.14
N HIS A 156 1.62 -3.51 17.16
CA HIS A 156 0.39 -4.30 17.25
C HIS A 156 0.40 -5.36 16.15
N VAL A 157 0.57 -6.59 16.60
CA VAL A 157 0.77 -7.77 15.79
C VAL A 157 -0.55 -8.48 15.55
N SER A 158 -0.65 -9.05 14.36
CA SER A 158 -1.81 -9.75 13.84
C SER A 158 -1.34 -10.86 12.90
N PRO A 159 -2.14 -11.92 12.70
CA PRO A 159 -1.71 -13.00 11.85
C PRO A 159 -1.79 -12.63 10.37
N PHE A 160 -0.88 -13.19 9.57
CA PHE A 160 -1.12 -13.35 8.15
C PHE A 160 -1.99 -14.59 7.90
N GLY A 161 -2.84 -14.49 6.90
CA GLY A 161 -3.61 -15.56 6.30
C GLY A 161 -3.23 -15.77 4.83
N ALA A 162 -3.71 -16.86 4.25
CA ALA A 162 -3.47 -17.21 2.85
C ALA A 162 -4.74 -17.80 2.28
N VAL A 163 -5.15 -17.32 1.10
CA VAL A 163 -6.32 -17.84 0.37
C VAL A 163 -5.86 -18.30 -1.01
N PRO A 164 -6.25 -19.51 -1.46
CA PRO A 164 -5.94 -19.95 -2.82
C PRO A 164 -6.48 -19.00 -3.89
N LYS A 165 -5.71 -18.78 -4.96
CA LYS A 165 -6.16 -18.04 -6.14
C LYS A 165 -6.89 -19.01 -7.08
N GLY A 166 -8.15 -19.29 -6.78
CA GLY A 166 -8.98 -20.25 -7.50
C GLY A 166 -9.18 -21.56 -6.72
N ASP A 167 -9.75 -22.57 -7.38
CA ASP A 167 -10.16 -23.82 -6.74
C ASP A 167 -9.00 -24.81 -6.54
N ASP A 168 -7.88 -24.59 -7.22
CA ASP A 168 -6.71 -25.44 -7.12
C ASP A 168 -5.84 -25.05 -5.91
N VAL A 169 -5.72 -25.97 -4.95
CA VAL A 169 -4.87 -25.82 -3.75
C VAL A 169 -3.39 -25.75 -4.13
N ALA A 170 -2.99 -26.24 -5.31
CA ALA A 170 -1.64 -26.07 -5.86
C ALA A 170 -1.40 -24.66 -6.43
N ALA A 171 -2.43 -23.85 -6.65
CA ALA A 171 -2.32 -22.53 -7.26
C ALA A 171 -1.68 -21.48 -6.34
N ALA A 172 -1.31 -20.35 -6.94
CA ALA A 172 -0.80 -19.17 -6.25
C ALA A 172 -1.73 -18.74 -5.09
N ILE A 173 -1.18 -18.18 -4.01
CA ILE A 173 -2.00 -17.67 -2.90
C ILE A 173 -2.19 -16.15 -2.98
N ARG A 174 -3.29 -15.67 -2.39
CA ARG A 174 -3.46 -14.29 -1.95
C ARG A 174 -3.08 -14.22 -0.48
N LEU A 175 -2.04 -13.45 -0.18
CA LEU A 175 -1.67 -13.12 1.20
C LEU A 175 -2.71 -12.16 1.77
N ILE A 176 -3.17 -12.43 2.98
CA ILE A 176 -4.11 -11.57 3.71
C ILE A 176 -3.46 -11.16 5.02
N HIS A 177 -3.57 -9.89 5.38
CA HIS A 177 -3.26 -9.45 6.73
C HIS A 177 -4.56 -9.48 7.54
N ASP A 178 -4.72 -10.42 8.45
CA ASP A 178 -5.97 -10.57 9.20
C ASP A 178 -6.06 -9.50 10.28
N LEU A 179 -6.57 -8.33 9.88
CA LEU A 179 -6.74 -7.15 10.72
C LEU A 179 -7.97 -7.24 11.64
N SER A 180 -8.80 -8.26 11.45
CA SER A 180 -9.90 -8.62 12.34
C SER A 180 -9.48 -9.44 13.56
N HIS A 181 -8.23 -9.90 13.61
CA HIS A 181 -7.70 -10.69 14.73
C HIS A 181 -6.51 -9.99 15.42
N PRO A 182 -6.36 -10.09 16.75
CA PRO A 182 -7.25 -10.75 17.72
C PRO A 182 -8.52 -9.95 17.99
N PHE A 183 -9.68 -10.61 18.13
CA PHE A 183 -10.93 -9.96 18.53
C PHE A 183 -11.11 -10.04 20.05
N PRO A 184 -11.62 -9.00 20.74
CA PRO A 184 -12.11 -7.71 20.22
C PRO A 184 -11.00 -6.66 19.96
N GLU A 185 -9.76 -6.94 20.33
CA GLU A 185 -8.64 -6.00 20.20
C GLU A 185 -8.01 -5.96 18.81
N CYS A 186 -8.86 -5.78 17.79
CA CYS A 186 -8.44 -5.82 16.41
C CYS A 186 -8.42 -4.44 15.76
N ARG A 187 -7.59 -4.32 14.72
CA ARG A 187 -7.36 -3.04 14.03
C ARG A 187 -8.61 -2.54 13.33
N ASN A 188 -9.45 -3.48 12.89
CA ASN A 188 -10.72 -3.14 12.25
C ASN A 188 -11.70 -2.44 13.20
N GLU A 189 -11.71 -2.81 14.48
CA GLU A 189 -12.51 -2.13 15.51
C GLU A 189 -11.87 -0.79 15.93
N PHE A 190 -10.55 -0.69 15.94
CA PHE A 190 -9.86 0.53 16.36
C PHE A 190 -9.73 1.61 15.27
N THR A 191 -10.10 1.30 14.03
CA THR A 191 -10.00 2.26 12.93
C THR A 191 -11.27 3.11 12.83
N ALA A 192 -11.13 4.44 12.96
CA ALA A 192 -12.26 5.34 12.75
C ALA A 192 -12.59 5.43 11.25
N LYS A 193 -13.61 4.71 10.79
CA LYS A 193 -14.04 4.68 9.38
C LYS A 193 -14.42 6.07 8.85
N SER A 194 -14.89 6.96 9.73
CA SER A 194 -15.20 8.36 9.44
C SER A 194 -13.97 9.24 9.15
N SER A 195 -12.75 8.74 9.40
CA SER A 195 -11.52 9.48 9.11
C SER A 195 -11.22 9.61 7.62
N LEU A 196 -11.90 8.81 6.79
CA LEU A 196 -11.79 8.89 5.35
C LEU A 196 -12.99 9.58 4.71
N PRO A 197 -12.78 10.32 3.60
CA PRO A 197 -13.87 10.80 2.77
C PRO A 197 -14.77 9.65 2.32
N PRO A 198 -16.10 9.80 2.37
CA PRO A 198 -17.02 8.74 1.98
C PRO A 198 -16.79 8.36 0.51
N VAL A 199 -16.83 7.06 0.22
CA VAL A 199 -16.82 6.59 -1.16
C VAL A 199 -18.24 6.45 -1.66
N GLN A 200 -18.59 7.28 -2.64
CA GLN A 200 -19.83 7.15 -3.37
C GLN A 200 -19.64 6.14 -4.50
N TYR A 201 -20.39 5.06 -4.50
CA TYR A 201 -20.40 4.15 -5.63
C TYR A 201 -21.53 4.57 -6.56
N GLU A 202 -21.21 4.81 -7.83
CA GLU A 202 -22.25 4.95 -8.84
C GLU A 202 -22.89 3.59 -9.08
N HIS A 203 -24.21 3.53 -9.01
CA HIS A 203 -24.94 2.31 -9.30
C HIS A 203 -24.77 1.96 -10.79
N ILE A 204 -24.65 0.67 -11.11
CA ILE A 204 -24.48 0.19 -12.50
C ILE A 204 -25.56 0.73 -13.44
N ALA A 205 -26.76 0.97 -12.92
CA ALA A 205 -27.86 1.59 -13.67
C ALA A 205 -27.53 2.98 -14.23
N ALA A 206 -26.66 3.77 -13.57
CA ALA A 206 -26.22 5.06 -14.10
C ALA A 206 -25.38 4.88 -15.37
N LEU A 207 -24.48 3.89 -15.39
CA LEU A 207 -23.69 3.53 -16.57
C LEU A 207 -24.59 3.01 -17.70
N VAL A 208 -25.55 2.13 -17.39
CA VAL A 208 -26.52 1.62 -18.39
C VAL A 208 -27.33 2.76 -19.00
N ARG A 209 -27.92 3.63 -18.17
CA ARG A 209 -28.66 4.81 -18.65
C ARG A 209 -27.80 5.73 -19.52
N ARG A 210 -26.51 5.88 -19.19
CA ARG A 210 -25.59 6.70 -19.98
C ARG A 210 -25.33 6.07 -21.36
N ILE A 211 -25.18 4.75 -21.43
CA ILE A 211 -25.04 4.02 -22.69
C ILE A 211 -26.30 4.17 -23.53
N ASP A 212 -27.48 3.94 -22.95
CA ASP A 212 -28.77 4.07 -23.66
C ASP A 212 -28.95 5.48 -24.22
N LEU A 213 -28.66 6.51 -23.43
CA LEU A 213 -28.74 7.91 -23.86
C LEU A 213 -27.77 8.22 -25.00
N LEU A 214 -26.53 7.72 -24.93
CA LEU A 214 -25.56 7.90 -26.02
C LEU A 214 -26.01 7.18 -27.28
N ARG A 215 -26.58 5.97 -27.15
CA ARG A 215 -27.08 5.18 -28.28
C ARG A 215 -28.26 5.84 -28.96
N ALA A 216 -29.20 6.39 -28.19
CA ALA A 216 -30.33 7.14 -28.71
C ALA A 216 -29.88 8.43 -29.43
N ARG A 217 -28.89 9.14 -28.87
CA ARG A 217 -28.40 10.41 -29.43
C ARG A 217 -27.51 10.22 -30.67
N PHE A 218 -26.77 9.12 -30.75
CA PHE A 218 -25.81 8.84 -31.82
C PHE A 218 -26.03 7.44 -32.41
N PRO A 219 -27.15 7.22 -33.15
CA PRO A 219 -27.56 5.89 -33.61
C PRO A 219 -26.63 5.28 -34.68
N THR A 220 -25.81 6.08 -35.34
CA THR A 220 -24.88 5.63 -36.39
C THR A 220 -23.42 5.65 -35.96
N VAL A 221 -23.12 6.15 -34.76
CA VAL A 221 -21.75 6.26 -34.25
C VAL A 221 -21.45 5.05 -33.36
N GLU A 222 -20.26 4.50 -33.52
CA GLU A 222 -19.75 3.47 -32.63
C GLU A 222 -19.45 4.07 -31.24
N ILE A 223 -20.04 3.48 -30.20
CA ILE A 223 -19.85 3.92 -28.81
C ILE A 223 -18.82 3.01 -28.15
N LEU A 224 -17.67 3.57 -27.79
CA LEU A 224 -16.58 2.84 -27.14
C LEU A 224 -16.55 3.15 -25.64
N MET A 225 -16.29 2.12 -24.82
CA MET A 225 -16.06 2.26 -23.38
C MET A 225 -14.60 1.98 -23.05
N LEU A 226 -13.95 2.96 -22.42
CA LEU A 226 -12.63 2.73 -21.83
C LEU A 226 -12.81 2.14 -20.42
N LYS A 227 -12.34 0.91 -20.25
CA LYS A 227 -12.24 0.25 -18.95
C LYS A 227 -10.77 -0.03 -18.67
N GLY A 228 -10.29 0.40 -17.49
CA GLY A 228 -8.95 0.09 -17.01
C GLY A 228 -9.01 -0.55 -15.64
N ASP A 229 -8.16 -1.55 -15.43
CA ASP A 229 -7.84 -2.04 -14.08
C ASP A 229 -6.52 -1.42 -13.62
N VAL A 230 -6.44 -1.04 -12.35
CA VAL A 230 -5.24 -0.43 -11.76
C VAL A 230 -4.64 -1.43 -10.78
N ASN A 231 -3.85 -2.34 -11.33
CA ASN A 231 -3.19 -3.37 -10.53
C ASN A 231 -2.13 -2.77 -9.60
N GLY A 232 -2.03 -3.30 -8.38
CA GLY A 232 -0.93 -2.99 -7.47
C GLY A 232 -0.96 -1.62 -6.81
N VAL A 233 -2.02 -0.82 -6.98
CA VAL A 233 -2.08 0.57 -6.46
C VAL A 233 -1.82 0.65 -4.95
N PHE A 234 -2.22 -0.37 -4.19
CA PHE A 234 -1.97 -0.48 -2.74
C PHE A 234 -0.51 -0.42 -2.35
N ARG A 235 0.39 -0.94 -3.20
CA ARG A 235 1.83 -0.97 -2.95
C ARG A 235 2.45 0.42 -2.95
N HIS A 236 1.77 1.39 -3.56
CA HIS A 236 2.22 2.78 -3.67
C HIS A 236 1.57 3.69 -2.62
N MET A 237 0.77 3.14 -1.71
CA MET A 237 0.10 3.91 -0.68
C MET A 237 0.74 3.60 0.66
N ARG A 238 1.89 4.24 0.90
CA ARG A 238 2.63 4.08 2.14
C ARG A 238 1.84 4.62 3.32
N HIS A 239 1.87 3.90 4.43
CA HIS A 239 1.39 4.41 5.72
C HIS A 239 2.25 5.57 6.20
N HIS A 240 1.60 6.51 6.90
CA HIS A 240 2.33 7.48 7.70
C HIS A 240 3.17 6.73 8.74
N THR A 241 4.43 7.16 8.97
CA THR A 241 5.38 6.38 9.79
C THR A 241 4.90 6.13 11.22
N ASN A 242 4.12 7.03 11.80
CA ASN A 242 3.55 6.83 13.14
C ASN A 242 2.46 5.74 13.20
N ASP A 243 1.87 5.39 12.05
CA ASP A 243 0.80 4.39 11.96
C ASP A 243 1.34 2.99 11.65
N VAL A 244 2.60 2.84 11.20
CA VAL A 244 3.16 1.54 10.76
C VAL A 244 3.24 0.50 11.87
N GLY A 245 3.39 0.92 13.13
CA GLY A 245 3.36 0.00 14.27
C GLY A 245 2.01 -0.69 14.45
N TRP A 246 0.93 -0.18 13.85
CA TRP A 246 -0.35 -0.91 13.79
C TRP A 246 -0.35 -2.00 12.71
N MET A 247 0.57 -1.96 11.76
CA MET A 247 0.55 -2.81 10.58
C MET A 247 1.56 -3.94 10.67
N CYS A 248 1.63 -4.59 11.84
CA CYS A 248 2.63 -5.62 12.11
C CYS A 248 2.05 -7.05 12.05
N GLY A 249 2.87 -8.01 11.63
CA GLY A 249 2.48 -9.41 11.54
C GLY A 249 3.66 -10.38 11.60
N LYS A 250 3.38 -11.63 11.98
CA LYS A 250 4.42 -12.65 12.21
C LYS A 250 4.74 -13.46 10.97
N LEU A 251 6.02 -13.79 10.80
CA LEU A 251 6.49 -14.83 9.88
C LEU A 251 7.36 -15.86 10.63
N PRO A 252 6.74 -16.75 11.44
CA PRO A 252 7.48 -17.67 12.31
C PRO A 252 8.42 -18.63 11.57
N GLN A 253 8.12 -18.96 10.30
CA GLN A 253 8.91 -19.86 9.48
C GLN A 253 10.35 -19.37 9.27
N LEU A 254 10.56 -18.04 9.31
CA LEU A 254 11.87 -17.41 9.15
C LEU A 254 12.38 -16.78 10.45
N HIS A 255 11.74 -17.08 11.60
CA HIS A 255 11.99 -16.36 12.86
C HIS A 255 11.92 -14.83 12.69
N ALA A 256 11.02 -14.39 11.82
CA ALA A 256 10.92 -13.02 11.38
C ALA A 256 9.58 -12.39 11.75
N GLU A 257 9.60 -11.07 11.81
CA GLU A 257 8.45 -10.20 12.02
C GLU A 257 8.39 -9.20 10.85
N VAL A 258 7.17 -8.83 10.47
CA VAL A 258 6.89 -8.07 9.25
C VAL A 258 6.11 -6.82 9.60
N VAL A 259 6.57 -5.69 9.08
CA VAL A 259 5.81 -4.42 9.08
C VAL A 259 5.28 -4.19 7.67
N ASP A 260 3.96 -4.14 7.52
CA ASP A 260 3.33 -3.71 6.27
C ASP A 260 3.40 -2.19 6.17
N LEU A 261 4.18 -1.72 5.21
CA LEU A 261 4.42 -0.31 4.97
C LEU A 261 3.33 0.31 4.10
N SER A 262 2.39 -0.48 3.58
CA SER A 262 1.37 -0.02 2.62
C SER A 262 -0.03 -0.49 3.01
N ALA A 263 -1.07 0.12 2.45
CA ALA A 263 -2.45 -0.21 2.81
C ALA A 263 -2.77 -1.70 2.56
N PRO A 264 -3.03 -2.52 3.61
CA PRO A 264 -3.19 -3.96 3.45
C PRO A 264 -4.59 -4.35 2.93
N PHE A 265 -4.69 -5.57 2.39
CA PHE A 265 -5.98 -6.23 2.17
C PHE A 265 -6.57 -6.71 3.50
N GLY A 266 -7.89 -6.52 3.69
CA GLY A 266 -8.59 -6.87 4.93
C GLY A 266 -8.85 -5.69 5.86
N TRP A 267 -8.34 -4.50 5.54
CA TRP A 267 -8.56 -3.28 6.32
C TRP A 267 -9.81 -2.53 5.83
N PRO A 268 -10.76 -2.14 6.72
CA PRO A 268 -11.97 -1.41 6.35
C PRO A 268 -11.72 -0.10 5.59
N VAL A 269 -10.56 0.51 5.78
CA VAL A 269 -10.17 1.78 5.16
C VAL A 269 -9.61 1.59 3.75
N SER A 270 -9.02 0.42 3.42
CA SER A 270 -8.43 0.16 2.11
C SER A 270 -9.43 0.35 0.95
N PRO A 271 -10.66 -0.22 0.99
CA PRO A 271 -11.72 0.05 0.00
C PRO A 271 -11.97 1.54 -0.26
N ALA A 272 -12.02 2.33 0.82
CA ALA A 272 -12.32 3.74 0.71
C ALA A 272 -11.18 4.52 0.02
N ILE A 273 -9.93 4.18 0.33
CA ILE A 273 -8.77 4.76 -0.36
C ILE A 273 -8.77 4.39 -1.84
N TYR A 274 -9.05 3.14 -2.20
CA TYR A 274 -9.15 2.73 -3.61
C TYR A 274 -10.19 3.56 -4.36
N GLY A 275 -11.37 3.76 -3.79
CA GLY A 275 -12.42 4.57 -4.42
C GLY A 275 -12.01 6.04 -4.60
N ILE A 276 -11.15 6.59 -3.74
CA ILE A 276 -10.64 7.96 -3.88
C ILE A 276 -9.65 8.07 -5.05
N PHE A 277 -8.67 7.16 -5.12
CA PHE A 277 -7.69 7.14 -6.22
C PHE A 277 -8.33 6.78 -7.55
N GLY A 278 -9.28 5.84 -7.57
CA GLY A 278 -10.06 5.50 -8.76
C GLY A 278 -10.79 6.71 -9.32
N ARG A 279 -11.42 7.52 -8.47
CA ARG A 279 -12.06 8.78 -8.90
C ARG A 279 -11.09 9.82 -9.43
N VAL A 280 -9.89 9.91 -8.86
CA VAL A 280 -8.83 10.79 -9.38
C VAL A 280 -8.47 10.39 -10.82
N ILE A 281 -8.27 9.10 -11.07
CA ILE A 281 -7.96 8.59 -12.40
C ILE A 281 -9.13 8.88 -13.35
N SER A 282 -10.37 8.61 -12.94
CA SER A 282 -11.56 8.93 -13.74
C SER A 282 -11.68 10.42 -14.06
N PHE A 283 -11.38 11.30 -13.10
CA PHE A 283 -11.38 12.75 -13.31
C PHE A 283 -10.34 13.16 -14.37
N LEU A 284 -9.10 12.68 -14.23
CA LEU A 284 -8.01 12.97 -15.17
C LEU A 284 -8.28 12.47 -16.58
N VAL A 285 -8.84 11.26 -16.70
CA VAL A 285 -9.20 10.67 -18.00
C VAL A 285 -10.41 11.40 -18.59
N GLY A 286 -11.40 11.74 -17.76
CA GLY A 286 -12.60 12.47 -18.18
C GLY A 286 -12.29 13.87 -18.72
N GLU A 287 -11.47 14.65 -18.03
CA GLU A 287 -11.04 15.96 -18.51
C GLU A 287 -10.29 15.86 -19.85
N ARG A 288 -9.40 14.88 -19.99
CA ARG A 288 -8.65 14.68 -21.25
C ARG A 288 -9.56 14.28 -22.40
N ALA A 289 -10.55 13.43 -22.14
CA ALA A 289 -11.55 13.07 -23.15
C ALA A 289 -12.38 14.29 -23.58
N GLN A 290 -12.73 15.18 -22.66
CA GLN A 290 -13.46 16.42 -22.96
C GLN A 290 -12.60 17.42 -23.75
N ARG A 291 -11.32 17.60 -23.40
CA ARG A 291 -10.41 18.50 -24.13
C ARG A 291 -10.09 18.00 -25.54
N ALA A 292 -9.95 16.69 -25.73
CA ALA A 292 -9.77 16.09 -27.05
C ALA A 292 -11.03 16.20 -27.94
N TRP A 293 -12.19 16.54 -27.35
CA TRP A 293 -13.47 16.68 -28.04
C TRP A 293 -13.85 18.14 -28.35
N GLN A 294 -12.99 19.13 -28.08
CA GLN A 294 -13.24 20.49 -28.55
C GLN A 294 -13.01 20.53 -30.07
N PRO A 295 -14.05 20.78 -30.89
CA PRO A 295 -13.85 20.95 -32.32
C PRO A 295 -13.05 22.23 -32.54
N THR A 296 -11.91 22.13 -33.21
CA THR A 296 -11.26 23.27 -33.88
C THR A 296 -12.16 23.82 -34.97
#